data_AF-A0A2K3JD36-F1
#
_entry.id   AF-A0A2K3JD36-F1
#
_cell.length_a   1.000
_cell.length_b   1.000
_cell.length_c   1.000
_cell.angle_alpha   90.00
_cell.angle_beta   90.00
_cell.angle_gamma   90.00
#
_symmetry.space_group_name_H-M   'P 1'
#
loop_
_entity.id
_entity.type
_entity.pdbx_description
1 polymer ?
#
loop_
_entity_poly.entity_id
_entity_poly.type
_entity_poly.pdbx_seq_one_letter_code
_entity_poly.pdbx_strand_id
1 'polypeptide(L)'
;MIDDKGEIYIQKYMDFLGGKPKIAYFSMEIGIDENIPSYSGGLGILAGDTLKSCADLNVPVVGVTLLSQNGYFYQKIDENGNQIELPIDFDVSKFLQKLPSITSVNIEGREVKVQAWLYQYKGVGGYIVPVFFLDTNIDGNIDWDRTLTKYLYGGDNKYRLAQEIVLGIGGVRILKTLGYKTISKYHMNEGHAALGTLELFNLCNDVEKVRQQCVFTTHTPIAAGHDQFTLPLAKSMLGNILPDFIINDVTFENKLNMTRLALFFSHYVNGVAKKHGEVSRMMFPGYSIDSITNGVHSSTWVSESFKKLFNKTIPGWLSDPYLLRSAQSIEKTQIWDAHVQAKQELINFVNTNYNASMN
;
A
#
# COMPACT_ATOMS: atom_id res chain seq x y z
N MET A 1 -4.03 1.77 -36.87
CA MET A 1 -4.20 3.02 -37.65
C MET A 1 -3.50 4.12 -36.86
N ILE A 2 -2.33 4.56 -37.32
CA ILE A 2 -1.36 5.46 -36.65
C ILE A 2 -1.51 6.87 -37.24
N ASP A 3 -1.21 7.93 -36.48
CA ASP A 3 -0.91 9.26 -37.03
C ASP A 3 0.55 9.67 -36.77
N ASP A 4 1.05 10.58 -37.59
CA ASP A 4 2.48 10.89 -37.79
C ASP A 4 3.19 11.58 -36.61
N LYS A 5 2.56 11.68 -35.42
CA LYS A 5 3.13 12.44 -34.29
C LYS A 5 3.30 11.66 -32.99
N GLY A 6 2.71 10.48 -32.80
CA GLY A 6 2.89 9.65 -31.59
C GLY A 6 2.39 10.24 -30.25
N GLU A 7 2.06 11.54 -30.19
CA GLU A 7 1.63 12.25 -28.99
C GLU A 7 0.24 11.80 -28.50
N ILE A 8 -0.69 11.48 -29.39
CA ILE A 8 -2.04 11.00 -29.03
C ILE A 8 -1.97 9.61 -28.37
N TYR A 9 -1.05 8.75 -28.79
CA TYR A 9 -0.83 7.44 -28.17
C TYR A 9 -0.27 7.56 -26.76
N ILE A 10 0.70 8.46 -26.57
CA ILE A 10 1.29 8.73 -25.25
C ILE A 10 0.22 9.30 -24.33
N GLN A 11 -0.58 10.28 -24.77
CA GLN A 11 -1.62 10.85 -23.92
C GLN A 11 -2.71 9.82 -23.57
N LYS A 12 -3.19 9.02 -24.53
CA LYS A 12 -4.14 7.93 -24.26
C LYS A 12 -3.58 6.88 -23.30
N TYR A 13 -2.30 6.53 -23.44
CA TYR A 13 -1.64 5.61 -22.52
C TYR A 13 -1.51 6.21 -21.12
N MET A 14 -1.13 7.49 -21.00
CA MET A 14 -1.07 8.17 -19.72
C MET A 14 -2.45 8.30 -19.07
N ASP A 15 -3.49 8.62 -19.83
CA ASP A 15 -4.87 8.67 -19.33
C ASP A 15 -5.33 7.29 -18.87
N PHE A 16 -5.02 6.24 -19.65
CA PHE A 16 -5.22 4.85 -19.25
C PHE A 16 -4.47 4.51 -17.95
N LEU A 17 -3.27 5.04 -17.73
CA LEU A 17 -2.54 4.86 -16.49
C LEU A 17 -3.06 5.73 -15.33
N GLY A 18 -4.12 6.51 -15.48
CA GLY A 18 -4.65 7.38 -14.42
C GLY A 18 -4.12 8.83 -14.45
N GLY A 19 -3.58 9.25 -15.59
CA GLY A 19 -3.24 10.64 -15.90
C GLY A 19 -1.91 11.10 -15.33
N LYS A 20 -1.93 12.21 -14.58
CA LYS A 20 -0.72 12.95 -14.14
C LYS A 20 -0.66 13.04 -12.61
N PRO A 21 -0.41 11.91 -11.89
CA PRO A 21 -0.31 11.91 -10.44
C PRO A 21 0.79 12.85 -9.96
N LYS A 22 0.57 13.45 -8.79
CA LYS A 22 1.52 14.30 -8.06
C LYS A 22 2.14 13.58 -6.86
N ILE A 23 1.45 12.55 -6.38
CA ILE A 23 1.83 11.77 -5.20
C ILE A 23 1.96 10.31 -5.62
N ALA A 24 3.05 9.66 -5.23
CA ALA A 24 3.17 8.22 -5.26
C ALA A 24 3.12 7.68 -3.84
N TYR A 25 2.13 6.82 -3.56
CA TYR A 25 1.88 6.24 -2.26
C TYR A 25 2.35 4.79 -2.24
N PHE A 26 3.37 4.50 -1.44
CA PHE A 26 4.00 3.19 -1.36
C PHE A 26 3.60 2.50 -0.07
N SER A 27 3.19 1.24 -0.19
CA SER A 27 2.95 0.39 0.97
C SER A 27 3.22 -1.08 0.65
N MET A 28 3.74 -1.82 1.64
CA MET A 28 3.92 -3.27 1.53
C MET A 28 2.59 -4.00 1.35
N GLU A 29 1.50 -3.45 1.89
CA GLU A 29 0.15 -3.96 1.71
C GLU A 29 -0.84 -2.88 1.29
N ILE A 30 -1.78 -3.23 0.42
CA ILE A 30 -2.91 -2.37 0.02
C ILE A 30 -4.16 -3.23 -0.10
N GLY A 31 -5.17 -2.97 0.73
CA GLY A 31 -6.49 -3.60 0.69
C GLY A 31 -7.45 -2.80 -0.19
N ILE A 32 -7.17 -2.74 -1.49
CA ILE A 32 -7.98 -1.96 -2.44
C ILE A 32 -9.29 -2.68 -2.80
N ASP A 33 -9.24 -4.01 -2.89
CA ASP A 33 -10.34 -4.91 -3.23
C ASP A 33 -10.19 -6.17 -2.36
N GLU A 34 -11.29 -6.70 -1.83
CA GLU A 34 -11.26 -7.88 -0.96
C GLU A 34 -10.82 -9.16 -1.69
N ASN A 35 -10.91 -9.18 -3.02
CA ASN A 35 -10.53 -10.32 -3.85
C ASN A 35 -9.06 -10.29 -4.27
N ILE A 36 -8.32 -9.22 -3.95
CA ILE A 36 -6.89 -9.08 -4.24
C ILE A 36 -6.12 -9.30 -2.94
N PRO A 37 -5.35 -10.39 -2.79
CA PRO A 37 -4.76 -10.80 -1.52
C PRO A 37 -3.46 -10.02 -1.19
N SER A 38 -3.45 -8.72 -1.39
CA SER A 38 -2.29 -7.84 -1.19
C SER A 38 -2.26 -7.18 0.19
N TYR A 39 -2.96 -7.73 1.19
CA TYR A 39 -2.99 -7.21 2.55
C TYR A 39 -3.25 -8.31 3.58
N SER A 40 -2.83 -8.06 4.81
CA SER A 40 -3.03 -8.95 5.96
C SER A 40 -3.72 -8.27 7.15
N GLY A 41 -3.64 -6.95 7.24
CA GLY A 41 -4.08 -6.24 8.44
C GLY A 41 -4.47 -4.78 8.22
N GLY A 42 -4.50 -4.04 9.32
CA GLY A 42 -4.99 -2.67 9.36
C GLY A 42 -4.17 -1.66 8.55
N LEU A 43 -2.87 -1.91 8.35
CA LEU A 43 -2.00 -1.03 7.55
C LEU A 43 -2.45 -1.03 6.07
N GLY A 44 -2.77 -2.21 5.54
CA GLY A 44 -3.23 -2.40 4.17
C GLY A 44 -4.65 -1.93 3.97
N ILE A 45 -5.54 -2.17 4.94
CA ILE A 45 -6.89 -1.59 4.93
C ILE A 45 -6.84 -0.07 4.89
N LEU A 46 -6.01 0.55 5.75
CA LEU A 46 -5.85 2.00 5.75
C LEU A 46 -5.27 2.51 4.42
N ALA A 47 -4.27 1.82 3.85
CA ALA A 47 -3.72 2.18 2.55
C ALA A 47 -4.79 2.13 1.45
N GLY A 48 -5.61 1.07 1.43
CA GLY A 48 -6.74 0.93 0.53
C GLY A 48 -7.76 2.06 0.71
N ASP A 49 -8.21 2.30 1.93
CA ASP A 49 -9.17 3.36 2.25
C ASP A 49 -8.67 4.76 1.93
N THR A 50 -7.36 5.00 2.11
CA THR A 50 -6.71 6.26 1.72
C THR A 50 -6.80 6.44 0.21
N LEU A 51 -6.45 5.43 -0.59
CA LEU A 51 -6.50 5.50 -2.05
C LEU A 51 -7.93 5.63 -2.59
N LYS A 52 -8.90 4.93 -1.98
CA LYS A 52 -10.32 5.07 -2.30
C LYS A 52 -10.82 6.49 -2.04
N SER A 53 -10.48 7.03 -0.87
CA SER A 53 -10.82 8.42 -0.50
C SER A 53 -10.14 9.44 -1.43
N CYS A 54 -8.90 9.18 -1.85
CA CYS A 54 -8.24 10.00 -2.87
C CYS A 54 -8.98 9.97 -4.21
N ALA A 55 -9.53 8.82 -4.60
CA ALA A 55 -10.31 8.73 -5.83
C ALA A 55 -11.63 9.51 -5.72
N ASP A 56 -12.31 9.43 -4.58
CA ASP A 56 -13.54 10.18 -4.33
C ASP A 56 -13.31 11.71 -4.29
N LEU A 57 -12.16 12.14 -3.77
CA LEU A 57 -11.77 13.55 -3.62
C LEU A 57 -10.97 14.10 -4.82
N ASN A 58 -10.81 13.34 -5.89
CA ASN A 58 -10.00 13.69 -7.07
C ASN A 58 -8.54 14.08 -6.74
N VAL A 59 -7.95 13.46 -5.72
CA VAL A 59 -6.56 13.69 -5.32
C VAL A 59 -5.63 12.94 -6.30
N PRO A 60 -4.65 13.61 -6.93
CA PRO A 60 -3.81 12.99 -7.96
C PRO A 60 -2.71 12.10 -7.35
N VAL A 61 -3.11 10.89 -6.94
CA VAL A 61 -2.24 9.87 -6.35
C VAL A 61 -2.15 8.63 -7.23
N VAL A 62 -1.04 7.91 -7.10
CA VAL A 62 -0.86 6.54 -7.59
C VAL A 62 -0.39 5.65 -6.44
N GLY A 63 -0.98 4.46 -6.31
CA GLY A 63 -0.57 3.45 -5.34
C GLY A 63 0.51 2.51 -5.90
N VAL A 64 1.45 2.07 -5.07
CA VAL A 64 2.47 1.06 -5.41
C VAL A 64 2.60 0.05 -4.28
N THR A 65 2.51 -1.24 -4.61
CA THR A 65 2.64 -2.37 -3.67
C THR A 65 3.19 -3.61 -4.38
N LEU A 66 3.39 -4.72 -3.66
CA LEU A 66 3.80 -6.01 -4.23
C LEU A 66 2.57 -6.84 -4.62
N LEU A 67 2.70 -7.69 -5.65
CA LEU A 67 1.61 -8.52 -6.16
C LEU A 67 1.18 -9.66 -5.21
N SER A 68 1.99 -10.03 -4.20
CA SER A 68 1.69 -11.05 -3.17
C SER A 68 0.79 -12.20 -3.67
N GLN A 69 1.28 -12.99 -4.64
CA GLN A 69 0.48 -13.94 -5.44
C GLN A 69 -0.31 -14.98 -4.61
N ASN A 70 0.21 -15.37 -3.45
CA ASN A 70 -0.42 -16.31 -2.53
C ASN A 70 -0.98 -15.62 -1.28
N GLY A 71 -0.96 -14.29 -1.25
CA GLY A 71 -1.29 -13.45 -0.12
C GLY A 71 -0.46 -13.71 1.14
N TYR A 72 -1.09 -13.45 2.29
CA TYR A 72 -0.53 -13.79 3.59
C TYR A 72 -0.72 -15.29 3.87
N PHE A 73 -1.97 -15.72 4.01
CA PHE A 73 -2.39 -17.12 3.93
C PHE A 73 -3.93 -17.21 3.86
N TYR A 74 -4.43 -18.32 3.36
CA TYR A 74 -5.81 -18.78 3.55
C TYR A 74 -5.90 -19.58 4.85
N GLN A 75 -6.75 -19.13 5.77
CA GLN A 75 -6.97 -19.83 7.04
C GLN A 75 -7.99 -20.96 6.84
N LYS A 76 -7.57 -22.19 7.13
CA LYS A 76 -8.47 -23.34 7.26
C LYS A 76 -8.48 -23.83 8.69
N ILE A 77 -9.66 -24.14 9.24
CA ILE A 77 -9.79 -24.77 10.55
C ILE A 77 -10.04 -26.27 10.35
N ASP A 78 -9.27 -27.11 11.04
CA ASP A 78 -9.45 -28.57 10.99
C ASP A 78 -10.57 -29.04 11.95
N GLU A 79 -10.87 -30.33 11.91
CA GLU A 79 -11.93 -30.95 12.73
C GLU A 79 -11.66 -30.85 14.25
N ASN A 80 -10.41 -30.62 14.65
CA ASN A 80 -10.00 -30.46 16.05
C ASN A 80 -9.95 -28.98 16.48
N GLY A 81 -10.28 -28.05 15.59
CA GLY A 81 -10.23 -26.61 15.85
C GLY A 81 -8.84 -25.99 15.68
N ASN A 82 -7.87 -26.70 15.09
CA ASN A 82 -6.55 -26.14 14.82
C ASN A 82 -6.54 -25.33 13.52
N GLN A 83 -5.74 -24.27 13.49
CA GLN A 83 -5.45 -23.51 12.28
C GLN A 83 -4.48 -24.26 11.37
N ILE A 84 -4.80 -24.28 10.08
CA ILE A 84 -3.96 -24.70 8.96
C ILE A 84 -3.83 -23.52 8.00
N GLU A 85 -2.60 -23.21 7.62
CA GLU A 85 -2.26 -22.12 6.70
C GLU A 85 -2.03 -22.69 5.30
N LEU A 86 -2.79 -22.18 4.33
CA LEU A 86 -2.70 -22.59 2.93
C LEU A 86 -2.39 -21.36 2.06
N PRO A 87 -1.76 -21.51 0.89
CA PRO A 87 -1.66 -20.41 -0.07
C PRO A 87 -3.05 -20.03 -0.59
N ILE A 88 -3.27 -18.73 -0.84
CA ILE A 88 -4.48 -18.26 -1.52
C ILE A 88 -4.38 -18.59 -3.01
N ASP A 89 -5.45 -19.15 -3.58
CA ASP A 89 -5.57 -19.37 -5.03
C ASP A 89 -6.07 -18.09 -5.69
N PHE A 90 -5.14 -17.29 -6.21
CA PHE A 90 -5.43 -15.98 -6.81
C PHE A 90 -5.08 -15.94 -8.30
N ASP A 91 -6.12 -15.85 -9.13
CA ASP A 91 -5.98 -15.62 -10.56
C ASP A 91 -5.80 -14.11 -10.84
N VAL A 92 -4.53 -13.69 -10.80
CA VAL A 92 -4.09 -12.31 -11.02
C VAL A 92 -4.76 -11.67 -12.23
N SER A 93 -4.91 -12.42 -13.33
CA SER A 93 -5.37 -11.91 -14.62
C SER A 93 -6.85 -11.52 -14.65
N LYS A 94 -7.65 -12.02 -13.70
CA LYS A 94 -9.07 -11.65 -13.55
C LYS A 94 -9.26 -10.26 -12.96
N PHE A 95 -8.31 -9.79 -12.15
CA PHE A 95 -8.44 -8.56 -11.38
C PHE A 95 -7.48 -7.48 -11.86
N LEU A 96 -6.31 -7.86 -12.35
CA LEU A 96 -5.23 -6.94 -12.69
C LEU A 96 -4.83 -7.03 -14.16
N GLN A 97 -4.52 -5.88 -14.74
CA GLN A 97 -4.01 -5.80 -16.11
C GLN A 97 -2.49 -5.81 -16.13
N LYS A 98 -1.89 -6.80 -16.79
CA LYS A 98 -0.44 -6.87 -17.00
C LYS A 98 0.05 -5.72 -17.88
N LEU A 99 1.11 -5.02 -17.44
CA LEU A 99 1.74 -3.97 -18.24
C LEU A 99 3.03 -4.48 -18.90
N PRO A 100 3.35 -4.03 -20.12
CA PRO A 100 4.56 -4.48 -20.83
C PRO A 100 5.86 -3.92 -20.23
N SER A 101 5.77 -2.88 -19.39
CA SER A 101 6.91 -2.21 -18.79
C SER A 101 7.64 -3.11 -17.81
N ILE A 102 8.93 -3.32 -18.09
CA ILE A 102 9.86 -4.06 -17.23
C ILE A 102 11.00 -3.11 -16.85
N THR A 103 11.38 -3.16 -15.59
CA THR A 103 12.62 -2.55 -15.07
C THR A 103 13.45 -3.63 -14.38
N SER A 104 14.61 -3.27 -13.86
CA SER A 104 15.37 -4.13 -12.96
C SER A 104 15.84 -3.41 -11.71
N VAL A 105 16.12 -4.20 -10.67
CA VAL A 105 16.81 -3.83 -9.43
C VAL A 105 18.06 -4.69 -9.28
N ASN A 106 19.05 -4.22 -8.54
CA ASN A 106 20.22 -5.03 -8.19
C ASN A 106 20.03 -5.64 -6.80
N ILE A 107 20.20 -6.96 -6.68
CA ILE A 107 20.16 -7.69 -5.41
C ILE A 107 21.38 -8.61 -5.38
N GLU A 108 22.30 -8.35 -4.44
CA GLU A 108 23.55 -9.11 -4.32
C GLU A 108 24.37 -9.16 -5.63
N GLY A 109 24.44 -8.03 -6.33
CA GLY A 109 25.16 -7.93 -7.60
C GLY A 109 24.41 -8.48 -8.80
N ARG A 110 23.32 -9.24 -8.61
CA ARG A 110 22.50 -9.76 -9.71
C ARG A 110 21.38 -8.79 -10.09
N GLU A 111 21.07 -8.78 -11.37
CA GLU A 111 19.92 -8.06 -11.91
C GLU A 111 18.64 -8.88 -11.70
N VAL A 112 17.64 -8.28 -11.07
CA VAL A 112 16.32 -8.86 -10.85
C VAL A 112 15.29 -8.01 -11.57
N LYS A 113 14.59 -8.61 -12.55
CA LYS A 113 13.54 -7.96 -13.33
C LYS A 113 12.29 -7.75 -12.48
N VAL A 114 11.63 -6.62 -12.69
CA VAL A 114 10.38 -6.23 -12.04
C VAL A 114 9.41 -5.74 -13.11
N GLN A 115 8.17 -6.24 -13.07
CA GLN A 115 7.06 -5.83 -13.93
C GLN A 115 5.92 -5.30 -13.07
N ALA A 116 5.05 -4.49 -13.67
CA ALA A 116 3.86 -3.99 -13.01
C ALA A 116 2.58 -4.61 -13.57
N TRP A 117 1.64 -4.85 -12.66
CA TRP A 117 0.24 -5.07 -12.95
C TRP A 117 -0.57 -3.87 -12.47
N LEU A 118 -1.64 -3.52 -13.17
CA LEU A 118 -2.46 -2.35 -12.90
C LEU A 118 -3.86 -2.75 -12.42
N TYR A 119 -4.28 -2.14 -11.31
CA TYR A 119 -5.68 -2.01 -10.91
C TYR A 119 -6.09 -0.54 -11.01
N GLN A 120 -7.33 -0.27 -11.42
CA GLN A 120 -7.87 1.08 -11.52
C GLN A 120 -9.08 1.22 -10.61
N TYR A 121 -8.90 1.88 -9.47
CA TYR A 121 -10.03 2.18 -8.60
C TYR A 121 -10.73 3.45 -9.10
N LYS A 122 -12.04 3.35 -9.36
CA LYS A 122 -12.87 4.47 -9.80
C LYS A 122 -13.69 4.99 -8.62
N GLY A 123 -13.39 6.21 -8.18
CA GLY A 123 -14.14 6.88 -7.12
C GLY A 123 -15.55 7.27 -7.56
N VAL A 124 -16.37 7.74 -6.61
CA VAL A 124 -17.78 8.10 -6.83
C VAL A 124 -17.98 9.17 -7.90
N GLY A 125 -17.03 10.11 -8.02
CA GLY A 125 -17.02 11.16 -9.05
C GLY A 125 -16.48 10.70 -10.42
N GLY A 126 -16.09 9.44 -10.54
CA GLY A 126 -15.53 8.85 -11.75
C GLY A 126 -14.03 9.07 -11.96
N TYR A 127 -13.36 9.78 -11.06
CA TYR A 127 -11.91 9.93 -11.06
C TYR A 127 -11.24 8.59 -10.74
N ILE A 128 -10.12 8.32 -11.41
CA ILE A 128 -9.43 7.04 -11.34
C ILE A 128 -8.12 7.20 -10.60
N VAL A 129 -7.93 6.36 -9.58
CA VAL A 129 -6.63 6.17 -8.92
C VAL A 129 -6.04 4.84 -9.37
N PRO A 130 -4.89 4.85 -10.06
CA PRO A 130 -4.16 3.65 -10.43
C PRO A 130 -3.43 3.07 -9.21
N VAL A 131 -3.40 1.73 -9.12
CA VAL A 131 -2.60 0.99 -8.15
C VAL A 131 -1.74 -0.02 -8.91
N PHE A 132 -0.43 0.08 -8.74
CA PHE A 132 0.55 -0.82 -9.34
C PHE A 132 0.98 -1.92 -8.39
N PHE A 133 0.91 -3.15 -8.86
CA PHE A 133 1.36 -4.34 -8.16
C PHE A 133 2.64 -4.85 -8.84
N LEU A 134 3.74 -4.79 -8.11
CA LEU A 134 5.06 -5.20 -8.59
C LEU A 134 5.20 -6.70 -8.52
N ASP A 135 5.74 -7.27 -9.60
CA ASP A 135 5.92 -8.71 -9.77
C ASP A 135 7.36 -9.04 -10.18
N THR A 136 7.95 -10.06 -9.57
CA THR A 136 9.25 -10.63 -9.96
C THR A 136 9.13 -12.02 -10.56
N ASN A 137 7.93 -12.62 -10.61
CA ASN A 137 7.68 -13.92 -11.22
C ASN A 137 7.67 -13.83 -12.76
N ILE A 138 8.82 -13.46 -13.33
CA ILE A 138 9.01 -13.13 -14.74
C ILE A 138 10.18 -13.93 -15.31
N ASP A 139 10.08 -14.28 -16.58
CA ASP A 139 11.13 -15.00 -17.27
C ASP A 139 12.45 -14.21 -17.35
N GLY A 140 13.53 -14.93 -17.03
CA GLY A 140 14.87 -14.38 -16.88
C GLY A 140 15.28 -14.05 -15.43
N ASN A 141 14.34 -14.07 -14.47
CA ASN A 141 14.68 -14.14 -13.06
C ASN A 141 14.95 -15.59 -12.66
N ILE A 142 15.88 -15.81 -11.74
CA ILE A 142 16.12 -17.14 -11.16
C ILE A 142 14.97 -17.52 -10.21
N ASP A 143 14.83 -18.81 -9.91
CA ASP A 143 13.72 -19.34 -9.11
C ASP A 143 13.51 -18.60 -7.79
N TRP A 144 14.59 -18.30 -7.05
CA TRP A 144 14.50 -17.58 -5.79
C TRP A 144 13.94 -16.17 -5.96
N ASP A 145 14.41 -15.40 -6.95
CA ASP A 145 13.91 -14.03 -7.19
C ASP A 145 12.43 -14.02 -7.59
N ARG A 146 12.01 -15.02 -8.37
CA ARG A 146 10.60 -15.19 -8.77
C ARG A 146 9.68 -15.39 -7.56
N THR A 147 10.22 -15.82 -6.43
CA THR A 147 9.44 -15.99 -5.21
C THR A 147 9.23 -14.68 -4.43
N LEU A 148 9.96 -13.60 -4.70
CA LEU A 148 9.93 -12.37 -3.89
C LEU A 148 8.55 -11.70 -3.83
N THR A 149 7.68 -11.95 -4.82
CA THR A 149 6.32 -11.42 -4.88
C THR A 149 5.26 -12.51 -4.64
N LYS A 150 5.66 -13.66 -4.08
CA LYS A 150 4.78 -14.79 -3.83
C LYS A 150 3.99 -14.66 -2.52
N TYR A 151 4.61 -14.26 -1.42
CA TYR A 151 3.95 -14.16 -0.12
C TYR A 151 4.08 -12.76 0.46
N LEU A 152 3.01 -12.28 1.09
CA LEU A 152 3.05 -11.09 1.93
C LEU A 152 3.74 -11.45 3.25
N TYR A 153 4.76 -10.68 3.66
CA TYR A 153 5.54 -10.93 4.89
C TYR A 153 6.12 -12.36 5.00
N GLY A 154 6.68 -12.88 3.91
CA GLY A 154 7.28 -14.22 3.89
C GLY A 154 8.76 -14.28 4.27
N GLY A 155 9.28 -15.50 4.35
CA GLY A 155 10.70 -15.82 4.32
C GLY A 155 11.50 -15.37 5.54
N ASP A 156 12.80 -15.19 5.34
CA ASP A 156 13.76 -14.72 6.33
C ASP A 156 14.11 -13.23 6.12
N ASN A 157 15.06 -12.71 6.90
CA ASN A 157 15.51 -11.32 6.77
C ASN A 157 16.06 -10.99 5.38
N LYS A 158 16.68 -11.96 4.68
CA LYS A 158 17.19 -11.75 3.32
C LYS A 158 16.04 -11.62 2.34
N TYR A 159 15.05 -12.50 2.42
CA TYR A 159 13.84 -12.43 1.62
C TYR A 159 13.08 -11.12 1.88
N ARG A 160 12.88 -10.74 3.15
CA ARG A 160 12.23 -9.48 3.54
C ARG A 160 12.94 -8.25 2.98
N LEU A 161 14.27 -8.17 3.12
CA LEU A 161 15.03 -7.05 2.55
C LEU A 161 14.93 -7.02 1.01
N ALA A 162 14.95 -8.17 0.34
CA ALA A 162 14.72 -8.22 -1.10
C ALA A 162 13.31 -7.74 -1.51
N GLN A 163 12.28 -8.05 -0.73
CA GLN A 163 10.93 -7.49 -0.95
C GLN A 163 10.92 -5.96 -0.85
N GLU A 164 11.61 -5.40 0.14
CA GLU A 164 11.71 -3.95 0.31
C GLU A 164 12.53 -3.27 -0.80
N ILE A 165 13.55 -3.96 -1.35
CA ILE A 165 14.29 -3.50 -2.53
C ILE A 165 13.34 -3.43 -3.74
N VAL A 166 12.56 -4.49 -3.98
CA VAL A 166 11.59 -4.52 -5.08
C VAL A 166 10.53 -3.44 -4.90
N LEU A 167 9.96 -3.29 -3.70
CA LEU A 167 8.94 -2.29 -3.40
C LEU A 167 9.47 -0.86 -3.57
N GLY A 168 10.54 -0.52 -2.84
CA GLY A 168 11.08 0.83 -2.79
C GLY A 168 11.78 1.22 -4.10
N ILE A 169 12.89 0.56 -4.42
CA ILE A 169 13.72 0.89 -5.59
C ILE A 169 12.98 0.49 -6.87
N GLY A 170 12.46 -0.74 -6.92
CA GLY A 170 11.76 -1.25 -8.10
C GLY A 170 10.50 -0.43 -8.41
N GLY A 171 9.74 -0.02 -7.39
CA GLY A 171 8.55 0.81 -7.58
C GLY A 171 8.87 2.22 -8.10
N VAL A 172 9.90 2.89 -7.59
CA VAL A 172 10.35 4.19 -8.14
C VAL A 172 10.76 4.04 -9.61
N ARG A 173 11.50 2.99 -9.94
CA ARG A 173 11.93 2.72 -11.32
C ARG A 173 10.76 2.39 -12.24
N ILE A 174 9.79 1.58 -11.80
CA ILE A 174 8.58 1.28 -12.57
C ILE A 174 7.81 2.55 -12.90
N LEU A 175 7.59 3.45 -11.93
CA LEU A 175 6.89 4.71 -12.17
C LEU A 175 7.59 5.56 -13.24
N LYS A 176 8.93 5.59 -13.22
CA LYS A 176 9.73 6.27 -14.26
C LYS A 176 9.62 5.59 -15.62
N THR A 177 9.73 4.27 -15.67
CA THR A 177 9.61 3.48 -16.90
C THR A 177 8.22 3.63 -17.54
N LEU A 178 7.17 3.77 -16.72
CA LEU A 178 5.81 4.08 -17.17
C LEU A 178 5.64 5.52 -17.68
N GLY A 179 6.65 6.38 -17.53
CA GLY A 179 6.66 7.74 -18.06
C GLY A 179 6.11 8.81 -17.12
N TYR A 180 5.92 8.51 -15.83
CA TYR A 180 5.47 9.52 -14.87
C TYR A 180 6.56 10.58 -14.62
N LYS A 181 6.23 11.83 -14.96
CA LYS A 181 7.13 13.00 -14.80
C LYS A 181 6.61 14.04 -13.81
N THR A 182 5.38 13.88 -13.33
CA THR A 182 4.68 14.90 -12.52
C THR A 182 4.66 14.61 -11.03
N ILE A 183 5.16 13.43 -10.62
CA ILE A 183 5.24 13.04 -9.22
C ILE A 183 6.27 13.94 -8.53
N SER A 184 5.82 14.62 -7.49
CA SER A 184 6.64 15.51 -6.66
C SER A 184 6.72 15.06 -5.22
N LYS A 185 5.86 14.12 -4.81
CA LYS A 185 5.79 13.57 -3.45
C LYS A 185 5.79 12.04 -3.47
N TYR A 186 6.60 11.45 -2.61
CA TYR A 186 6.69 10.02 -2.36
C TYR A 186 6.29 9.78 -0.91
N HIS A 187 5.12 9.16 -0.71
CA HIS A 187 4.59 8.86 0.62
C HIS A 187 4.86 7.40 0.93
N MET A 188 5.67 7.16 1.95
CA MET A 188 5.97 5.83 2.49
C MET A 188 5.04 5.53 3.66
N ASN A 189 4.22 4.49 3.51
CA ASN A 189 3.35 3.97 4.55
C ASN A 189 4.09 2.87 5.32
N GLU A 190 4.69 3.24 6.45
CA GLU A 190 5.68 2.49 7.22
C GLU A 190 7.04 2.31 6.48
N GLY A 191 8.07 1.85 7.22
CA GLY A 191 9.46 1.78 6.75
C GLY A 191 9.72 0.86 5.56
N HIS A 192 8.77 0.01 5.18
CA HIS A 192 8.97 -1.03 4.14
C HIS A 192 9.34 -0.50 2.75
N ALA A 193 8.98 0.76 2.45
CA ALA A 193 9.30 1.40 1.18
C ALA A 193 10.50 2.38 1.29
N ALA A 194 11.18 2.43 2.43
CA ALA A 194 12.22 3.42 2.71
C ALA A 194 13.40 3.36 1.72
N LEU A 195 13.69 2.18 1.14
CA LEU A 195 14.75 2.05 0.12
C LEU A 195 14.44 2.84 -1.17
N GLY A 196 13.18 3.21 -1.42
CA GLY A 196 12.84 4.12 -2.51
C GLY A 196 13.52 5.48 -2.39
N THR A 197 13.83 5.93 -1.17
CA THR A 197 14.55 7.20 -0.96
C THR A 197 16.01 7.13 -1.41
N LEU A 198 16.64 5.94 -1.35
CA LEU A 198 17.99 5.72 -1.87
C LEU A 198 18.01 5.80 -3.39
N GLU A 199 16.99 5.27 -4.08
CA GLU A 199 16.85 5.45 -5.53
C GLU A 199 16.67 6.93 -5.88
N LEU A 200 15.81 7.66 -5.15
CA LEU A 200 15.65 9.11 -5.35
C LEU A 200 16.96 9.87 -5.12
N PHE A 201 17.72 9.50 -4.09
CA PHE A 201 19.04 10.08 -3.82
C PHE A 201 20.02 9.80 -4.96
N ASN A 202 20.09 8.56 -5.46
CA ASN A 202 20.96 8.20 -6.59
C ASN A 202 20.65 9.01 -7.87
N LEU A 203 19.42 9.51 -8.01
CA LEU A 203 18.99 10.30 -9.16
C LEU A 203 19.35 11.79 -9.08
N CYS A 204 19.57 12.35 -7.88
CA CYS A 204 19.86 13.77 -7.72
C CYS A 204 21.11 14.09 -6.88
N ASN A 205 21.66 13.11 -6.18
CA ASN A 205 22.80 13.20 -5.27
C ASN A 205 22.69 14.35 -4.26
N ASP A 206 21.49 14.56 -3.73
CA ASP A 206 21.15 15.67 -2.83
C ASP A 206 20.13 15.22 -1.78
N VAL A 207 20.57 15.17 -0.52
CA VAL A 207 19.75 14.71 0.61
C VAL A 207 18.57 15.64 0.86
N GLU A 208 18.76 16.95 0.79
CA GLU A 208 17.70 17.93 1.07
C GLU A 208 16.62 17.89 0.00
N LYS A 209 17.03 17.72 -1.26
CA LYS A 209 16.08 17.54 -2.37
C LYS A 209 15.26 16.26 -2.22
N VAL A 210 15.84 15.17 -1.71
CA VAL A 210 15.08 13.95 -1.41
C VAL A 210 14.14 14.17 -0.22
N ARG A 211 14.60 14.81 0.86
CA ARG A 211 13.76 15.20 2.01
C ARG A 211 12.51 15.93 1.57
N GLN A 212 12.66 16.94 0.71
CA GLN A 212 11.53 17.72 0.19
C GLN A 212 10.54 16.90 -0.63
N GLN A 213 10.95 15.76 -1.20
CA GLN A 213 10.07 14.88 -1.97
C GLN A 213 9.36 13.84 -1.09
N CYS A 214 9.86 13.54 0.11
CA CYS A 214 9.42 12.39 0.88
C CYS A 214 8.51 12.77 2.05
N VAL A 215 7.48 11.95 2.22
CA VAL A 215 6.53 11.94 3.35
C VAL A 215 6.58 10.55 3.97
N PHE A 216 6.66 10.48 5.30
CA PHE A 216 6.71 9.21 6.01
C PHE A 216 5.63 9.12 7.09
N THR A 217 4.84 8.05 7.06
CA THR A 217 3.91 7.72 8.13
C THR A 217 4.40 6.49 8.88
N THR A 218 4.46 6.57 10.21
CA THR A 218 4.77 5.44 11.08
C THR A 218 3.54 5.00 11.88
N HIS A 219 3.36 3.68 12.01
CA HIS A 219 2.25 3.02 12.69
C HIS A 219 2.69 2.20 13.89
N THR A 220 3.97 1.86 13.94
CA THR A 220 4.54 0.99 14.97
C THR A 220 4.82 1.78 16.25
N PRO A 221 4.23 1.39 17.41
CA PRO A 221 4.43 2.08 18.68
C PRO A 221 5.57 1.49 19.53
N ILE A 222 6.30 0.49 19.02
CA ILE A 222 7.37 -0.22 19.75
C ILE A 222 8.62 -0.45 18.88
N ALA A 223 9.80 -0.26 19.46
CA ALA A 223 11.08 -0.41 18.76
C ALA A 223 11.25 -1.76 18.03
N ALA A 224 10.74 -2.85 18.63
CA ALA A 224 10.86 -4.20 18.11
C ALA A 224 9.99 -4.47 16.86
N GLY A 225 9.01 -3.60 16.56
CA GLY A 225 8.14 -3.76 15.39
C GLY A 225 8.65 -3.05 14.13
N HIS A 226 9.84 -2.43 14.17
CA HIS A 226 10.45 -1.81 13.00
C HIS A 226 11.42 -2.77 12.33
N ASP A 227 11.28 -2.92 11.01
CA ASP A 227 12.15 -3.78 10.21
C ASP A 227 13.62 -3.31 10.32
N GLN A 228 14.48 -4.27 10.66
CA GLN A 228 15.89 -4.06 10.92
C GLN A 228 16.73 -5.19 10.33
N PHE A 229 17.72 -4.84 9.53
CA PHE A 229 18.59 -5.80 8.84
C PHE A 229 20.03 -5.60 9.27
N THR A 230 20.79 -6.67 9.51
CA THR A 230 22.20 -6.52 9.88
C THR A 230 22.95 -5.73 8.81
N LEU A 231 23.84 -4.82 9.22
CA LEU A 231 24.56 -3.99 8.25
C LEU A 231 25.34 -4.82 7.21
N PRO A 232 25.96 -5.96 7.54
CA PRO A 232 26.58 -6.83 6.54
C PRO A 232 25.59 -7.35 5.49
N LEU A 233 24.38 -7.77 5.89
CA LEU A 233 23.33 -8.21 4.97
C LEU A 233 22.85 -7.04 4.10
N ALA A 234 22.61 -5.87 4.71
CA ALA A 234 22.19 -4.68 3.97
C ALA A 234 23.23 -4.30 2.90
N LYS A 235 24.52 -4.25 3.26
CA LYS A 235 25.60 -3.95 2.31
C LYS A 235 25.72 -5.00 1.22
N SER A 236 25.57 -6.29 1.53
CA SER A 236 25.65 -7.34 0.51
C SER A 236 24.49 -7.24 -0.48
N MET A 237 23.27 -6.94 -0.02
CA MET A 237 22.09 -6.89 -0.89
C MET A 237 21.99 -5.60 -1.70
N LEU A 238 22.32 -4.45 -1.09
CA LEU A 238 22.16 -3.12 -1.68
C LEU A 238 23.41 -2.66 -2.46
N GLY A 239 24.59 -3.13 -2.10
CA GLY A 239 25.86 -2.64 -2.66
C GLY A 239 25.99 -1.12 -2.50
N ASN A 240 26.39 -0.44 -3.59
CA ASN A 240 26.68 0.99 -3.58
C ASN A 240 25.45 1.90 -3.48
N ILE A 241 24.22 1.36 -3.59
CA ILE A 241 23.01 2.19 -3.46
C ILE A 241 22.78 2.66 -2.01
N LEU A 242 23.38 1.96 -1.03
CA LEU A 242 23.44 2.40 0.36
C LEU A 242 24.74 3.17 0.57
N PRO A 243 24.73 4.52 0.61
CA PRO A 243 25.97 5.29 0.68
C PRO A 243 26.57 5.25 2.08
N ASP A 244 27.90 5.15 2.19
CA ASP A 244 28.57 5.01 3.48
C ASP A 244 28.38 6.21 4.41
N PHE A 245 28.17 7.42 3.86
CA PHE A 245 28.09 8.65 4.65
C PHE A 245 26.82 8.75 5.53
N ILE A 246 25.76 8.01 5.22
CA ILE A 246 24.51 8.02 6.01
C ILE A 246 24.43 6.90 7.05
N ILE A 247 25.36 5.94 7.02
CA ILE A 247 25.24 4.69 7.78
C ILE A 247 25.02 4.96 9.28
N ASN A 248 25.74 5.94 9.84
CA ASN A 248 25.62 6.28 11.26
C ASN A 248 24.24 6.84 11.64
N ASP A 249 23.56 7.50 10.70
CA ASP A 249 22.23 8.09 10.93
C ASP A 249 21.10 7.07 10.76
N VAL A 250 21.26 6.13 9.83
CA VAL A 250 20.21 5.17 9.44
C VAL A 250 20.33 3.80 10.09
N THR A 251 21.36 3.59 10.91
CA THR A 251 21.56 2.34 11.66
C THR A 251 21.27 2.49 13.15
N PHE A 252 20.93 1.38 13.79
CA PHE A 252 20.84 1.22 15.24
C PHE A 252 21.39 -0.16 15.61
N GLU A 253 22.28 -0.23 16.61
CA GLU A 253 22.92 -1.50 17.03
C GLU A 253 23.51 -2.32 15.86
N ASN A 254 24.20 -1.64 14.93
CA ASN A 254 24.79 -2.23 13.72
C ASN A 254 23.78 -2.93 12.77
N LYS A 255 22.52 -2.50 12.82
CA LYS A 255 21.47 -2.89 11.88
C LYS A 255 20.96 -1.67 11.13
N LEU A 256 20.79 -1.78 9.82
CA LEU A 256 20.01 -0.83 9.03
C LEU A 256 18.58 -0.83 9.56
N ASN A 257 18.12 0.32 10.03
CA ASN A 257 16.78 0.49 10.57
C ASN A 257 15.93 1.24 9.55
N MET A 258 14.89 0.57 9.05
CA MET A 258 14.10 1.08 7.94
C MET A 258 13.31 2.34 8.28
N THR A 259 12.86 2.45 9.53
CA THR A 259 12.23 3.67 10.04
C THR A 259 13.24 4.82 10.15
N ARG A 260 14.48 4.58 10.61
CA ARG A 260 15.52 5.62 10.61
C ARG A 260 15.88 6.06 9.19
N LEU A 261 15.95 5.13 8.23
CA LEU A 261 16.17 5.48 6.82
C LEU A 261 15.03 6.35 6.27
N ALA A 262 13.78 6.00 6.55
CA ALA A 262 12.62 6.80 6.14
C ALA A 262 12.63 8.19 6.79
N LEU A 263 12.90 8.27 8.10
CA LEU A 263 13.02 9.52 8.85
C LEU A 263 14.14 10.41 8.30
N PHE A 264 15.32 9.83 8.05
CA PHE A 264 16.48 10.57 7.54
C PHE A 264 16.19 11.27 6.22
N PHE A 265 15.42 10.64 5.33
CA PHE A 265 15.11 11.16 4.00
C PHE A 265 13.73 11.79 3.87
N SER A 266 12.99 12.04 4.96
CA SER A 266 11.64 12.63 4.89
C SER A 266 11.58 14.02 5.52
N HIS A 267 10.91 14.95 4.83
CA HIS A 267 10.66 16.28 5.37
C HIS A 267 9.43 16.32 6.28
N TYR A 268 8.36 15.62 5.91
CA TYR A 268 7.15 15.51 6.72
C TYR A 268 7.00 14.10 7.26
N VAL A 269 6.80 14.00 8.58
CA VAL A 269 6.63 12.75 9.29
C VAL A 269 5.40 12.83 10.18
N ASN A 270 4.56 11.80 10.15
CA ASN A 270 3.40 11.73 11.03
C ASN A 270 3.22 10.35 11.66
N GLY A 271 2.69 10.35 12.89
CA GLY A 271 2.02 9.20 13.47
C GLY A 271 0.53 9.15 13.09
N VAL A 272 -0.14 8.09 13.53
CA VAL A 272 -1.53 7.77 13.14
C VAL A 272 -2.63 8.11 14.14
N ALA A 273 -2.24 8.71 15.26
CA ALA A 273 -3.12 9.25 16.28
C ALA A 273 -2.33 10.24 17.14
N LYS A 274 -3.00 11.16 17.86
CA LYS A 274 -2.33 12.12 18.75
C LYS A 274 -1.40 11.42 19.76
N LYS A 275 -1.91 10.38 20.43
CA LYS A 275 -1.11 9.61 21.39
C LYS A 275 0.03 8.85 20.73
N HIS A 276 -0.20 8.33 19.52
CA HIS A 276 0.84 7.68 18.74
C HIS A 276 1.97 8.64 18.40
N GLY A 277 1.67 9.86 17.95
CA GLY A 277 2.70 10.87 17.67
C GLY A 277 3.52 11.24 18.91
N GLU A 278 2.91 11.27 20.11
CA GLU A 278 3.67 11.43 21.36
C GLU A 278 4.67 10.28 21.58
N VAL A 279 4.21 9.03 21.43
CA VAL A 279 5.07 7.84 21.59
C VAL A 279 6.18 7.81 20.54
N SER A 280 5.88 8.12 19.28
CA SER A 280 6.89 8.17 18.21
C SER A 280 7.98 9.21 18.46
N ARG A 281 7.63 10.40 18.99
CA ARG A 281 8.62 11.42 19.37
C ARG A 281 9.55 10.97 20.50
N MET A 282 9.06 10.11 21.41
CA MET A 282 9.89 9.52 22.46
C MET A 282 10.84 8.45 21.90
N MET A 283 10.39 7.65 20.93
CA MET A 283 11.23 6.62 20.29
C MET A 283 12.30 7.22 19.36
N PHE A 284 11.99 8.31 18.67
CA PHE A 284 12.86 8.97 17.70
C PHE A 284 13.11 10.43 18.09
N PRO A 285 13.88 10.68 19.17
CA PRO A 285 14.17 12.03 19.62
C PRO A 285 14.91 12.82 18.52
N GLY A 286 14.57 14.10 18.39
CA GLY A 286 15.14 15.00 17.37
C GLY A 286 14.35 15.10 16.06
N TYR A 287 13.37 14.22 15.84
CA TYR A 287 12.47 14.31 14.68
C TYR A 287 11.17 15.05 15.02
N SER A 288 10.74 15.93 14.11
CA SER A 288 9.41 16.54 14.18
C SER A 288 8.38 15.56 13.61
N ILE A 289 7.61 14.92 14.49
CA ILE A 289 6.59 13.94 14.13
C ILE A 289 5.22 14.51 14.48
N ASP A 290 4.38 14.72 13.48
CA ASP A 290 3.00 15.20 13.63
C ASP A 290 2.02 14.02 13.90
N SER A 291 0.72 14.27 13.88
CA SER A 291 -0.30 13.24 14.08
C SER A 291 -1.49 13.45 13.15
N ILE A 292 -1.70 12.50 12.25
CA ILE A 292 -2.89 12.43 11.38
C ILE A 292 -3.69 11.22 11.86
N THR A 293 -4.88 11.45 12.42
CA THR A 293 -5.72 10.36 12.91
C THR A 293 -6.22 9.52 11.74
N ASN A 294 -6.05 8.20 11.82
CA ASN A 294 -6.60 7.29 10.82
C ASN A 294 -8.11 7.45 10.63
N GLY A 295 -8.56 7.23 9.40
CA GLY A 295 -9.97 7.17 9.04
C GLY A 295 -10.27 5.89 8.25
N VAL A 296 -11.54 5.67 7.97
CA VAL A 296 -12.01 4.56 7.13
C VAL A 296 -12.83 5.11 5.97
N HIS A 297 -12.83 4.41 4.85
CA HIS A 297 -13.59 4.79 3.67
C HIS A 297 -15.08 4.50 3.86
N SER A 298 -15.85 5.52 4.24
CA SER A 298 -17.25 5.36 4.70
C SER A 298 -18.13 4.57 3.72
N SER A 299 -18.01 4.79 2.40
CA SER A 299 -18.81 4.09 1.41
C SER A 299 -18.45 2.60 1.26
N THR A 300 -17.24 2.19 1.65
CA THR A 300 -16.86 0.77 1.77
C THR A 300 -17.46 0.14 3.02
N TRP A 301 -17.37 0.81 4.18
CA TRP A 301 -17.64 0.18 5.47
C TRP A 301 -19.08 0.31 5.99
N VAL A 302 -19.93 1.10 5.34
CA VAL A 302 -21.37 1.14 5.64
C VAL A 302 -22.10 0.00 4.92
N SER A 303 -22.91 -0.77 5.66
CA SER A 303 -23.70 -1.88 5.12
C SER A 303 -24.75 -1.40 4.11
N GLU A 304 -25.23 -2.30 3.25
CA GLU A 304 -26.18 -1.95 2.19
C GLU A 304 -27.52 -1.42 2.75
N SER A 305 -28.02 -2.00 3.84
CA SER A 305 -29.21 -1.51 4.53
C SER A 305 -29.06 -0.08 5.04
N PHE A 306 -27.90 0.27 5.61
CA PHE A 306 -27.61 1.62 6.06
C PHE A 306 -27.32 2.58 4.91
N LYS A 307 -26.70 2.12 3.81
CA LYS A 307 -26.55 2.91 2.57
C LYS A 307 -27.90 3.36 2.05
N LYS A 308 -28.87 2.45 1.95
CA LYS A 308 -30.25 2.77 1.53
C LYS A 308 -30.91 3.80 2.45
N LEU A 309 -30.74 3.63 3.76
CA LEU A 309 -31.26 4.56 4.75
C LEU A 309 -30.63 5.95 4.60
N PHE A 310 -29.29 6.04 4.57
CA PHE A 310 -28.57 7.30 4.44
C PHE A 310 -28.79 7.98 3.08
N ASN A 311 -28.93 7.23 1.99
CA ASN A 311 -29.29 7.81 0.69
C ASN A 311 -30.65 8.52 0.73
N LYS A 312 -31.59 8.02 1.54
CA LYS A 312 -32.91 8.64 1.73
C LYS A 312 -32.88 9.82 2.69
N THR A 313 -32.13 9.72 3.79
CA THR A 313 -32.21 10.67 4.91
C THR A 313 -31.08 11.69 4.96
N ILE A 314 -29.93 11.40 4.34
CA ILE A 314 -28.71 12.22 4.33
C ILE A 314 -28.14 12.26 2.89
N PRO A 315 -28.85 12.87 1.94
CA PRO A 315 -28.36 12.94 0.56
C PRO A 315 -26.98 13.63 0.50
N GLY A 316 -26.05 13.03 -0.25
CA GLY A 316 -24.68 13.53 -0.40
C GLY A 316 -23.63 12.90 0.54
N TRP A 317 -24.03 12.07 1.52
CA TRP A 317 -23.11 11.47 2.50
C TRP A 317 -21.96 10.65 1.88
N LEU A 318 -22.17 10.08 0.68
CA LEU A 318 -21.14 9.33 -0.05
C LEU A 318 -19.95 10.20 -0.44
N SER A 319 -20.20 11.46 -0.83
CA SER A 319 -19.15 12.40 -1.23
C SER A 319 -18.64 13.23 -0.06
N ASP A 320 -19.49 13.50 0.93
CA ASP A 320 -19.12 14.19 2.16
C ASP A 320 -19.56 13.40 3.41
N PRO A 321 -18.68 12.53 3.93
CA PRO A 321 -18.95 11.74 5.13
C PRO A 321 -19.23 12.59 6.37
N TYR A 322 -18.85 13.87 6.38
CA TYR A 322 -19.14 14.77 7.50
C TYR A 322 -20.65 14.94 7.73
N LEU A 323 -21.47 14.78 6.68
CA LEU A 323 -22.92 14.84 6.76
C LEU A 323 -23.52 13.72 7.62
N LEU A 324 -22.80 12.61 7.86
CA LEU A 324 -23.24 11.53 8.75
C LEU A 324 -23.45 12.01 10.20
N ARG A 325 -22.95 13.19 10.58
CA ARG A 325 -23.30 13.83 11.87
C ARG A 325 -24.81 14.04 12.02
N SER A 326 -25.55 14.20 10.91
CA SER A 326 -27.00 14.33 10.89
C SER A 326 -27.73 13.01 11.15
N ALA A 327 -27.04 11.87 11.21
CA ALA A 327 -27.67 10.57 11.49
C ALA A 327 -28.40 10.53 12.85
N GLN A 328 -28.06 11.44 13.76
CA GLN A 328 -28.75 11.61 15.04
C GLN A 328 -30.24 11.98 14.90
N SER A 329 -30.66 12.53 13.76
CA SER A 329 -32.06 12.87 13.49
C SER A 329 -32.86 11.75 12.83
N ILE A 330 -32.25 10.59 12.56
CA ILE A 330 -32.96 9.45 11.96
C ILE A 330 -33.80 8.77 13.05
N GLU A 331 -35.04 8.43 12.70
CA GLU A 331 -35.94 7.70 13.60
C GLU A 331 -35.32 6.39 14.04
N LYS A 332 -35.35 6.11 15.35
CA LYS A 332 -34.72 4.92 15.95
C LYS A 332 -35.24 3.61 15.35
N THR A 333 -36.52 3.57 14.96
CA THR A 333 -37.13 2.43 14.29
C THR A 333 -36.49 2.15 12.93
N GLN A 334 -36.19 3.18 12.15
CA GLN A 334 -35.52 3.02 10.85
C GLN A 334 -34.08 2.51 10.99
N ILE A 335 -33.36 3.00 12.02
CA ILE A 335 -32.02 2.48 12.37
C ILE A 335 -32.11 1.01 12.77
N TRP A 336 -33.08 0.66 13.60
CA TRP A 336 -33.31 -0.72 14.04
C TRP A 336 -33.63 -1.64 12.87
N ASP A 337 -34.51 -1.22 11.96
CA ASP A 337 -34.87 -1.99 10.77
C ASP A 337 -33.66 -2.23 9.86
N ALA A 338 -32.83 -1.21 9.63
CA ALA A 338 -31.60 -1.35 8.86
C ALA A 338 -30.58 -2.28 9.54
N HIS A 339 -30.48 -2.22 10.87
CA HIS A 339 -29.64 -3.12 11.66
C HIS A 339 -30.11 -4.58 11.58
N VAL A 340 -31.41 -4.83 11.73
CA VAL A 340 -32.00 -6.18 11.61
C VAL A 340 -31.74 -6.76 10.23
N GLN A 341 -31.85 -5.96 9.16
CA GLN A 341 -31.50 -6.40 7.81
C GLN A 341 -30.03 -6.80 7.68
N ALA A 342 -29.09 -5.98 8.18
CA ALA A 342 -27.66 -6.30 8.16
C ALA A 342 -27.34 -7.57 8.97
N LYS A 343 -28.04 -7.78 10.11
CA LYS A 343 -27.92 -9.00 10.91
C LYS A 343 -28.41 -10.23 10.13
N GLN A 344 -29.53 -10.11 9.41
CA GLN A 344 -30.06 -11.21 8.60
C GLN A 344 -29.11 -11.55 7.45
N GLU A 345 -28.50 -10.56 6.80
CA GLU A 345 -27.48 -10.77 5.76
C GLU A 345 -26.29 -11.57 6.30
N LEU A 346 -25.79 -11.22 7.50
CA LEU A 346 -24.72 -11.98 8.18
C LEU A 346 -25.14 -13.41 8.50
N ILE A 347 -26.32 -13.62 9.08
CA ILE A 347 -26.85 -14.95 9.41
C ILE A 347 -26.93 -15.81 8.14
N ASN A 348 -27.49 -15.24 7.06
CA ASN A 348 -27.60 -15.93 5.78
C ASN A 348 -26.22 -16.30 5.22
N PHE A 349 -25.25 -15.39 5.29
CA PHE A 349 -23.88 -15.66 4.86
C PHE A 349 -23.26 -16.82 5.66
N VAL A 350 -23.36 -16.79 6.99
CA VAL A 350 -22.78 -17.83 7.84
C VAL A 350 -23.46 -19.19 7.60
N ASN A 351 -24.79 -19.21 7.49
CA ASN A 351 -25.53 -20.43 7.20
C ASN A 351 -25.18 -21.01 5.83
N THR A 352 -25.03 -20.17 4.82
CA THR A 352 -24.70 -20.59 3.44
C THR A 352 -23.28 -21.15 3.35
N ASN A 353 -22.31 -20.52 4.02
CA ASN A 353 -20.90 -20.88 3.86
C ASN A 353 -20.40 -21.91 4.89
N TYR A 354 -21.05 -22.00 6.05
CA TYR A 354 -20.57 -22.82 7.17
C TYR A 354 -21.62 -23.74 7.79
N ASN A 355 -22.86 -23.77 7.27
CA ASN A 355 -23.95 -24.63 7.76
C ASN A 355 -24.21 -24.53 9.28
N ALA A 356 -23.96 -23.37 9.88
CA ALA A 356 -24.02 -23.18 11.33
C ALA A 356 -25.44 -23.15 11.91
N SER A 357 -26.49 -23.16 11.07
CA SER A 357 -27.91 -23.14 11.47
C SER A 357 -28.26 -22.03 12.48
N MET A 358 -27.68 -20.84 12.29
CA MET A 358 -27.96 -19.65 13.08
C MET A 358 -29.37 -19.12 12.80
N ASN A 359 -30.05 -18.64 13.85
CA ASN A 359 -31.40 -18.04 13.80
C ASN A 359 -31.37 -16.52 13.97
#